data_AF-A0A2J6I376-F1
#
_entry.id   AF-A0A2J6I376-F1
#
_cell.length_a   1.000
_cell.length_b   1.000
_cell.length_c   1.000
_cell.angle_alpha   90.00
_cell.angle_beta   90.00
_cell.angle_gamma   90.00
#
_symmetry.space_group_name_H-M   'P 1'
#
loop_
_entity.id
_entity.type
_entity.pdbx_description
1 polymer ?
#
loop_
_entity_poly.entity_id
_entity_poly.type
_entity_poly.pdbx_seq_one_letter_code
_entity_poly.pdbx_strand_id
1 'polypeptide(L)'
;MKRVILLFLSICFISFNSDAQTNAADSAVSAFIPNFGYSFQLPGGDVAKTFGNNSTIGGGFFYKSKSNILLSLDMNYIFGNSVKDAKSILSMVITDQDHIIDGNGTYALFSLYERGYTLNFRFGKIFDFLSLTPNSGLMLMGGVGYMEHRLVIDNQFHTAPQISDDYAKGYDRLTGGININEFVGYFYMGKSRILNFYGGFEFFQGFTKSKRDYVFDLQKKDTENKLDLYFGFKVGWMIPIFNRAPDKYYYY
;
A
#
# COMPACT_ATOMS: atom_id res chain seq x y z
N MET A 1 33.85 -17.31 50.53
CA MET A 1 32.94 -16.19 50.17
C MET A 1 32.76 -16.00 48.66
N LYS A 2 33.82 -15.95 47.83
CA LYS A 2 33.69 -15.79 46.37
C LYS A 2 32.93 -16.93 45.63
N ARG A 3 32.99 -18.17 46.13
CA ARG A 3 32.26 -19.31 45.52
C ARG A 3 30.75 -19.34 45.81
N VAL A 4 30.31 -18.70 46.90
CA VAL A 4 28.87 -18.60 47.27
C VAL A 4 28.18 -17.51 46.46
N ILE A 5 28.90 -16.41 46.17
CA ILE A 5 28.41 -15.31 45.32
C ILE A 5 28.19 -15.79 43.88
N LEU A 6 29.07 -16.65 43.35
CA LEU A 6 28.92 -17.22 42.01
C LEU A 6 27.71 -18.17 41.89
N LEU A 7 27.36 -18.88 42.97
CA LEU A 7 26.19 -19.76 43.02
C LEU A 7 24.87 -18.96 43.12
N PHE A 8 24.89 -17.81 43.80
CA PHE A 8 23.75 -16.90 43.88
C PHE A 8 23.53 -16.14 42.56
N LEU A 9 24.61 -15.78 41.86
CA LEU A 9 24.52 -15.12 40.54
C LEU A 9 24.01 -16.06 39.44
N SER A 10 24.29 -17.37 39.54
CA SER A 10 23.84 -18.36 38.56
C SER A 10 22.37 -18.78 38.75
N ILE A 11 21.84 -18.69 39.98
CA ILE A 11 20.42 -18.93 40.25
C ILE A 11 19.53 -17.78 39.75
N CYS A 12 20.02 -16.53 39.73
CA CYS A 12 19.28 -15.40 39.18
C CYS A 12 19.14 -15.41 37.64
N PHE A 13 19.90 -16.25 36.92
CA PHE A 13 19.81 -16.38 35.45
C PHE A 13 18.88 -17.51 34.99
N ILE A 14 18.27 -18.28 35.89
CA ILE A 14 17.40 -19.42 35.57
C ILE A 14 15.91 -19.06 35.64
N SER A 15 15.55 -17.80 35.91
CA SER A 15 14.17 -17.31 35.80
C SER A 15 13.74 -17.13 34.33
N PHE A 16 13.80 -18.22 33.56
CA PHE A 16 13.15 -18.32 32.27
C PHE A 16 11.64 -18.44 32.50
N ASN A 17 10.93 -17.52 31.85
CA ASN A 17 9.48 -17.43 31.76
C ASN A 17 8.82 -18.79 31.61
N SER A 18 8.02 -19.17 32.62
CA SER A 18 7.01 -20.21 32.48
C SER A 18 5.80 -19.58 31.80
N ASP A 19 5.76 -19.61 30.46
CA ASP A 19 4.54 -19.32 29.70
C ASP A 19 3.59 -20.51 29.87
N ALA A 20 2.78 -20.46 30.92
CA ALA A 20 1.68 -21.39 31.13
C ALA A 20 0.62 -21.19 30.03
N GLN A 21 0.46 -22.22 29.19
CA GLN A 21 -0.69 -22.51 28.29
C GLN A 21 -1.61 -21.32 27.95
N THR A 22 -1.29 -20.55 26.91
CA THR A 22 -2.22 -19.56 26.35
C THR A 22 -3.19 -20.24 25.39
N ASN A 23 -4.46 -20.31 25.77
CA ASN A 23 -5.53 -20.68 24.87
C ASN A 23 -5.71 -19.54 23.83
N ALA A 24 -5.73 -19.85 22.53
CA ALA A 24 -5.83 -18.83 21.48
C ALA A 24 -7.13 -17.99 21.56
N ALA A 25 -8.11 -18.47 22.34
CA ALA A 25 -9.36 -17.79 22.63
C ALA A 25 -9.28 -16.73 23.75
N ASP A 26 -8.35 -16.88 24.71
CA ASP A 26 -8.29 -16.08 25.95
C ASP A 26 -7.09 -15.14 26.03
N SER A 27 -6.19 -15.17 25.05
CA SER A 27 -4.97 -14.36 25.08
C SER A 27 -4.58 -13.88 23.68
N ALA A 28 -3.87 -12.75 23.63
CA ALA A 28 -3.33 -12.22 22.39
C ALA A 28 -2.29 -13.19 21.80
N VAL A 29 -2.50 -13.62 20.56
CA VAL A 29 -1.68 -14.63 19.89
C VAL A 29 -0.78 -13.98 18.85
N SER A 30 0.43 -14.54 18.69
CA SER A 30 1.31 -14.20 17.58
C SER A 30 0.88 -14.92 16.30
N ALA A 31 0.73 -14.19 15.19
CA ALA A 31 0.28 -14.76 13.93
C ALA A 31 0.99 -14.12 12.73
N PHE A 32 1.23 -14.94 11.71
CA PHE A 32 1.58 -14.47 10.38
C PHE A 32 0.31 -14.45 9.53
N ILE A 33 0.00 -13.31 8.92
CA ILE A 33 -1.34 -13.05 8.37
C ILE A 33 -1.19 -12.49 6.95
N PRO A 34 -1.13 -13.35 5.92
CA PRO A 34 -1.36 -12.94 4.55
C PRO A 34 -2.69 -12.18 4.43
N ASN A 35 -2.68 -11.11 3.64
CA ASN A 35 -3.86 -10.29 3.43
C ASN A 35 -3.95 -9.79 1.99
N PHE A 36 -5.18 -9.53 1.57
CA PHE A 36 -5.51 -8.90 0.30
C PHE A 36 -6.49 -7.76 0.57
N GLY A 37 -6.33 -6.64 -0.14
CA GLY A 37 -7.14 -5.46 0.11
C GLY A 37 -7.45 -4.68 -1.14
N TYR A 38 -8.54 -3.94 -1.06
CA TYR A 38 -8.99 -2.96 -2.02
C TYR A 38 -9.14 -1.62 -1.32
N SER A 39 -8.76 -0.54 -1.97
CA SER A 39 -9.05 0.80 -1.51
C SER A 39 -9.53 1.71 -2.62
N PHE A 40 -10.31 2.70 -2.25
CA PHE A 40 -10.67 3.82 -3.10
C PHE A 40 -10.02 5.07 -2.52
N GLN A 41 -9.29 5.83 -3.33
CA GLN A 41 -8.54 7.00 -2.87
C GLN A 41 -8.87 8.26 -3.67
N LEU A 42 -8.87 9.37 -2.96
CA LEU A 42 -8.98 10.72 -3.47
C LEU A 42 -7.59 11.34 -3.54
N PRO A 43 -7.15 11.85 -4.69
CA PRO A 43 -5.87 12.54 -4.81
C PRO A 43 -5.94 13.94 -4.18
N GLY A 44 -4.83 14.39 -3.62
CA GLY A 44 -4.58 15.76 -3.17
C GLY A 44 -3.18 16.23 -3.55
N GLY A 45 -2.84 17.49 -3.27
CA GLY A 45 -1.52 18.04 -3.61
C GLY A 45 -1.28 18.13 -5.12
N ASP A 46 -0.07 17.80 -5.57
CA ASP A 46 0.32 17.92 -6.98
C ASP A 46 -0.32 16.86 -7.87
N VAL A 47 -0.46 15.63 -7.38
CA VAL A 47 -1.06 14.53 -8.16
C VAL A 47 -2.52 14.80 -8.53
N ALA A 48 -3.26 15.57 -7.72
CA ALA A 48 -4.65 15.95 -7.98
C ALA A 48 -4.85 16.91 -9.16
N LYS A 49 -3.77 17.57 -9.61
CA LYS A 49 -3.75 18.41 -10.82
C LYS A 49 -3.82 17.54 -12.07
N THR A 50 -3.17 16.37 -12.04
CA THR A 50 -3.07 15.45 -13.18
C THR A 50 -4.18 14.40 -13.17
N PHE A 51 -4.41 13.77 -12.02
CA PHE A 51 -5.28 12.61 -11.89
C PHE A 51 -6.56 12.90 -11.08
N GLY A 52 -7.61 12.16 -11.41
CA GLY A 52 -8.84 12.10 -10.63
C GLY A 52 -8.79 10.99 -9.58
N ASN A 53 -9.97 10.60 -9.09
CA ASN A 53 -10.07 9.54 -8.09
C ASN A 53 -9.53 8.22 -8.64
N ASN A 54 -8.87 7.45 -7.79
CA ASN A 54 -8.29 6.18 -8.16
C ASN A 54 -8.73 5.08 -7.18
N SER A 55 -8.34 3.86 -7.51
CA SER A 55 -8.50 2.70 -6.64
C SER A 55 -7.19 1.95 -6.59
N THR A 56 -7.00 1.22 -5.51
CA THR A 56 -5.87 0.32 -5.37
C THR A 56 -6.33 -1.08 -5.06
N ILE A 57 -5.59 -2.06 -5.57
CA ILE A 57 -5.75 -3.46 -5.22
C ILE A 57 -4.38 -4.03 -4.91
N GLY A 58 -4.28 -4.81 -3.85
CA GLY A 58 -2.99 -5.25 -3.38
C GLY A 58 -3.06 -6.38 -2.39
N GLY A 59 -1.88 -6.86 -2.04
CA GLY A 59 -1.70 -7.89 -1.03
C GLY A 59 -0.45 -7.64 -0.22
N GLY A 60 -0.36 -8.36 0.88
CA GLY A 60 0.76 -8.23 1.79
C GLY A 60 0.67 -9.22 2.93
N PHE A 61 1.44 -8.94 3.97
CA PHE A 61 1.50 -9.77 5.15
C PHE A 61 1.51 -8.88 6.38
N PHE A 62 0.75 -9.27 7.41
CA PHE A 62 0.94 -8.76 8.75
C PHE A 62 1.70 -9.80 9.59
N TYR A 63 2.59 -9.32 10.43
CA TYR A 63 3.07 -10.07 11.58
C TYR A 63 2.51 -9.42 12.84
N LYS A 64 1.72 -10.19 13.59
CA LYS A 64 1.13 -9.78 14.86
C LYS A 64 1.89 -10.44 16.01
N SER A 65 2.25 -9.66 17.03
CA SER A 65 2.84 -10.19 18.28
C SER A 65 1.77 -10.52 19.33
N LYS A 66 2.18 -11.20 20.41
CA LYS A 66 1.35 -11.40 21.61
C LYS A 66 1.02 -10.08 22.34
N SER A 67 1.78 -9.01 22.10
CA SER A 67 1.54 -7.68 22.69
C SER A 67 0.72 -6.75 21.78
N ASN A 68 0.06 -7.32 20.78
CA ASN A 68 -0.75 -6.60 19.78
C ASN A 68 0.04 -5.58 18.94
N ILE A 69 1.37 -5.73 18.87
CA ILE A 69 2.21 -5.02 17.90
C ILE A 69 2.00 -5.64 16.52
N LEU A 70 1.85 -4.78 15.51
CA LEU A 70 1.71 -5.15 14.11
C LEU A 70 2.89 -4.63 13.30
N LEU A 71 3.41 -5.50 12.44
CA LEU A 71 4.28 -5.16 11.33
C LEU A 71 3.56 -5.52 10.05
N SER A 72 3.70 -4.71 9.00
CA SER A 72 3.17 -5.02 7.67
C SER A 72 4.20 -4.77 6.58
N LEU A 73 4.10 -5.59 5.55
CA LEU A 73 4.68 -5.34 4.24
C LEU A 73 3.56 -5.50 3.22
N ASP A 74 3.24 -4.44 2.50
CA ASP A 74 2.14 -4.41 1.53
C ASP A 74 2.57 -3.83 0.18
N MET A 75 2.08 -4.46 -0.89
CA MET A 75 2.25 -4.00 -2.26
C MET A 75 0.87 -3.79 -2.89
N ASN A 76 0.62 -2.60 -3.42
CA ASN A 76 -0.67 -2.27 -4.03
C ASN A 76 -0.44 -1.67 -5.43
N TYR A 77 -1.29 -2.06 -6.37
CA TYR A 77 -1.40 -1.48 -7.70
C TYR A 77 -2.42 -0.35 -7.69
N ILE A 78 -2.02 0.82 -8.18
CA ILE A 78 -2.88 2.00 -8.34
C ILE A 78 -3.47 1.98 -9.75
N PHE A 79 -4.77 2.24 -9.86
CA PHE A 79 -5.45 2.41 -11.13
C PHE A 79 -6.58 3.44 -11.05
N GLY A 80 -6.61 4.36 -12.02
CA GLY A 80 -7.65 5.37 -12.18
C GLY A 80 -7.99 5.59 -13.65
N ASN A 81 -9.20 6.06 -13.92
CA ASN A 81 -9.72 6.27 -15.29
C ASN A 81 -10.03 7.75 -15.59
N SER A 82 -9.63 8.66 -14.70
CA SER A 82 -9.88 10.09 -14.84
C SER A 82 -8.56 10.85 -14.84
N VAL A 83 -8.32 11.59 -15.90
CA VAL A 83 -7.14 12.43 -16.10
C VAL A 83 -7.63 13.84 -16.42
N LYS A 84 -7.25 14.82 -15.61
CA LYS A 84 -7.79 16.19 -15.68
C LYS A 84 -7.03 17.06 -16.67
N ASP A 85 -5.72 16.87 -16.78
CA ASP A 85 -4.83 17.75 -17.56
C ASP A 85 -4.44 17.17 -18.92
N ALA A 86 -5.33 16.40 -19.54
CA ALA A 86 -5.06 15.66 -20.78
C ALA A 86 -4.58 16.57 -21.93
N LYS A 87 -5.23 17.72 -22.12
CA LYS A 87 -4.93 18.67 -23.21
C LYS A 87 -3.56 19.31 -23.08
N SER A 88 -3.17 19.69 -21.86
CA SER A 88 -1.86 20.27 -21.57
C SER A 88 -0.73 19.25 -21.81
N ILE A 89 -0.93 18.03 -21.29
CA ILE A 89 0.04 16.93 -21.43
C ILE A 89 0.25 16.60 -22.91
N LEU A 90 -0.82 16.49 -23.68
CA LEU A 90 -0.79 16.11 -25.10
C LEU A 90 -0.70 17.32 -26.05
N SER A 91 -0.36 18.51 -25.54
CA SER A 91 -0.40 19.79 -26.27
C SER A 91 0.38 19.81 -27.59
N MET A 92 1.36 18.92 -27.75
CA MET A 92 2.16 18.81 -28.98
C MET A 92 1.52 17.99 -30.09
N VAL A 93 0.50 17.21 -29.78
CA VAL A 93 -0.11 16.23 -30.70
C VAL A 93 -1.64 16.34 -30.76
N ILE A 94 -2.25 17.02 -29.78
CA ILE A 94 -3.68 17.25 -29.71
C ILE A 94 -4.05 18.52 -30.49
N THR A 95 -5.15 18.45 -31.21
CA THR A 95 -5.75 19.58 -31.96
C THR A 95 -6.59 20.46 -31.03
N ASP A 96 -7.00 21.64 -31.51
CA ASP A 96 -7.88 22.56 -30.76
C ASP A 96 -9.23 21.92 -30.38
N GLN A 97 -9.66 20.92 -31.17
CA GLN A 97 -10.89 20.14 -30.99
C GLN A 97 -10.70 18.88 -30.11
N ASP A 98 -9.57 18.78 -29.42
CA ASP A 98 -9.21 17.65 -28.53
C ASP A 98 -9.07 16.28 -29.23
N HIS A 99 -8.78 16.31 -30.53
CA HIS A 99 -8.50 15.10 -31.33
C HIS A 99 -7.01 14.96 -31.63
N ILE A 100 -6.56 13.73 -31.85
CA ILE A 100 -5.21 13.42 -32.35
C ILE A 100 -5.38 12.86 -33.78
N ILE A 101 -4.61 13.38 -34.73
CA ILE A 101 -4.66 12.91 -36.12
C ILE A 101 -3.76 11.67 -36.25
N ASP A 102 -4.32 10.54 -36.69
CA ASP A 102 -3.62 9.28 -36.83
C ASP A 102 -2.83 9.17 -38.15
N GLY A 103 -2.09 8.07 -38.32
CA GLY A 103 -1.30 7.82 -39.53
C GLY A 103 -2.10 7.74 -40.83
N ASN A 104 -3.42 7.58 -40.76
CA ASN A 104 -4.33 7.55 -41.92
C ASN A 104 -4.97 8.92 -42.21
N GLY A 105 -4.63 9.96 -41.43
CA GLY A 105 -5.26 11.28 -41.55
C GLY A 105 -6.66 11.36 -40.95
N THR A 106 -7.05 10.40 -40.13
CA THR A 106 -8.33 10.37 -39.39
C THR A 106 -8.11 10.63 -37.90
N TYR A 107 -9.18 10.73 -37.11
CA TYR A 107 -9.03 10.92 -35.67
C TYR A 107 -8.72 9.59 -34.97
N ALA A 108 -7.63 9.58 -34.22
CA ALA A 108 -7.25 8.48 -33.35
C ALA A 108 -8.21 8.38 -32.16
N LEU A 109 -8.60 7.16 -31.82
CA LEU A 109 -9.36 6.88 -30.61
C LEU A 109 -8.38 6.49 -29.50
N PHE A 110 -8.33 7.27 -28.43
CA PHE A 110 -7.42 7.00 -27.33
C PHE A 110 -8.12 7.16 -25.97
N SER A 111 -7.52 6.57 -24.93
CA SER A 111 -7.97 6.70 -23.55
C SER A 111 -6.78 6.90 -22.62
N LEU A 112 -7.01 7.63 -21.54
CA LEU A 112 -5.98 8.02 -20.60
C LEU A 112 -6.26 7.43 -19.23
N TYR A 113 -5.22 6.85 -18.63
CA TYR A 113 -5.34 6.09 -17.40
C TYR A 113 -4.24 6.47 -16.42
N GLU A 114 -4.57 6.54 -15.14
CA GLU A 114 -3.58 6.54 -14.08
C GLU A 114 -3.22 5.10 -13.76
N ARG A 115 -1.93 4.77 -13.69
CA ARG A 115 -1.42 3.48 -13.22
C ARG A 115 -0.21 3.68 -12.32
N GLY A 116 -0.05 2.85 -11.31
CA GLY A 116 1.09 2.97 -10.39
C GLY A 116 1.23 1.81 -9.44
N TYR A 117 2.24 1.87 -8.59
CA TYR A 117 2.49 0.88 -7.56
C TYR A 117 2.92 1.56 -6.25
N THR A 118 2.57 0.94 -5.14
CA THR A 118 3.10 1.27 -3.82
C THR A 118 3.69 0.03 -3.19
N LEU A 119 4.83 0.17 -2.52
CA LEU A 119 5.43 -0.83 -1.66
C LEU A 119 5.70 -0.18 -0.31
N ASN A 120 5.02 -0.66 0.73
CA ASN A 120 5.04 -0.01 2.04
C ASN A 120 5.42 -0.99 3.13
N PHE A 121 6.29 -0.52 4.03
CA PHE A 121 6.56 -1.17 5.30
C PHE A 121 5.92 -0.35 6.41
N ARG A 122 5.06 -0.97 7.22
CA ARG A 122 4.35 -0.28 8.30
C ARG A 122 4.57 -0.98 9.63
N PHE A 123 4.55 -0.18 10.69
CA PHE A 123 4.57 -0.65 12.06
C PHE A 123 3.42 0.02 12.82
N GLY A 124 2.85 -0.70 13.79
CA GLY A 124 1.74 -0.17 14.54
C GLY A 124 1.31 -1.07 15.67
N LYS A 125 0.11 -0.79 16.18
CA LYS A 125 -0.47 -1.51 17.30
C LYS A 125 -1.98 -1.63 17.15
N ILE A 126 -2.52 -2.75 17.64
CA ILE A 126 -3.94 -2.92 17.89
C ILE A 126 -4.21 -2.51 19.33
N PHE A 127 -5.10 -1.56 19.51
CA PHE A 127 -5.64 -1.16 20.81
C PHE A 127 -6.95 -1.88 21.04
N ASP A 128 -7.09 -2.50 22.21
CA ASP A 128 -8.25 -3.34 22.56
C ASP A 128 -9.52 -2.53 22.89
N PHE A 129 -9.62 -1.31 22.36
CA PHE A 129 -10.81 -0.46 22.42
C PHE A 129 -11.87 -0.99 21.45
N LEU A 130 -13.11 -1.18 21.92
CA LEU A 130 -14.21 -1.83 21.17
C LEU A 130 -13.85 -3.23 20.65
N SER A 131 -13.07 -3.98 21.44
CA SER A 131 -12.61 -5.32 21.08
C SER A 131 -13.71 -6.37 21.28
N LEU A 132 -14.05 -7.09 20.20
CA LEU A 132 -14.92 -8.28 20.26
C LEU A 132 -14.14 -9.54 20.69
N THR A 133 -12.83 -9.52 20.51
CA THR A 133 -11.89 -10.56 20.94
C THR A 133 -10.59 -9.87 21.41
N PRO A 134 -9.75 -10.50 22.26
CA PRO A 134 -8.45 -9.96 22.66
C PRO A 134 -7.46 -9.68 21.51
N ASN A 135 -7.84 -10.08 20.29
CA ASN A 135 -7.07 -9.98 19.07
C ASN A 135 -7.68 -9.00 18.05
N SER A 136 -8.79 -8.34 18.40
CA SER A 136 -9.50 -7.37 17.56
C SER A 136 -9.54 -6.02 18.23
N GLY A 137 -9.62 -4.95 17.44
CA GLY A 137 -9.75 -3.60 17.97
C GLY A 137 -9.34 -2.52 16.99
N LEU A 138 -9.10 -1.33 17.53
CA LEU A 138 -8.61 -0.20 16.76
C LEU A 138 -7.16 -0.43 16.35
N MET A 139 -6.90 -0.45 15.05
CA MET A 139 -5.59 -0.60 14.44
C MET A 139 -5.07 0.76 14.00
N LEU A 140 -3.92 1.14 14.54
CA LEU A 140 -3.17 2.31 14.12
C LEU A 140 -1.82 1.85 13.59
N MET A 141 -1.50 2.22 12.36
CA MET A 141 -0.21 1.95 11.74
C MET A 141 0.35 3.20 11.07
N GLY A 142 1.67 3.34 11.13
CA GLY A 142 2.44 4.33 10.40
C GLY A 142 3.64 3.67 9.75
N GLY A 143 4.10 4.20 8.63
CA GLY A 143 5.13 3.55 7.85
C GLY A 143 5.76 4.43 6.79
N VAL A 144 6.74 3.83 6.12
CA VAL A 144 7.43 4.42 4.99
C VAL A 144 7.36 3.46 3.83
N GLY A 145 7.42 3.98 2.62
CA GLY A 145 7.33 3.18 1.42
C GLY A 145 7.90 3.87 0.20
N TYR A 146 7.75 3.19 -0.92
CA TYR A 146 8.01 3.73 -2.24
C TYR A 146 6.68 3.79 -3.00
N MET A 147 6.43 4.92 -3.66
CA MET A 147 5.28 5.14 -4.52
C MET A 147 5.76 5.56 -5.89
N GLU A 148 5.17 4.99 -6.92
CA GLU A 148 5.37 5.40 -8.31
C GLU A 148 4.04 5.38 -9.04
N HIS A 149 3.77 6.40 -9.84
CA HIS A 149 2.60 6.49 -10.70
C HIS A 149 2.95 7.11 -12.04
N ARG A 150 2.12 6.82 -13.04
CA ARG A 150 2.25 7.30 -14.41
C ARG A 150 0.91 7.37 -15.11
N LEU A 151 0.84 8.24 -16.10
CA LEU A 151 -0.18 8.27 -17.12
C LEU A 151 0.10 7.17 -18.15
N VAL A 152 -0.89 6.33 -18.44
CA VAL A 152 -0.85 5.37 -19.54
C VAL A 152 -1.82 5.84 -20.61
N ILE A 153 -1.32 5.92 -21.84
CA ILE A 153 -2.10 6.23 -23.03
C ILE A 153 -2.42 4.90 -23.71
N ASP A 154 -3.71 4.62 -23.86
CA ASP A 154 -4.21 3.49 -24.63
C ASP A 154 -4.66 4.00 -26.01
N ASN A 155 -3.85 3.75 -27.03
CA ASN A 155 -4.13 4.11 -28.41
C ASN A 155 -4.86 2.95 -29.10
N GLN A 156 -6.17 3.09 -29.24
CA GLN A 156 -6.99 2.02 -29.79
C GLN A 156 -6.62 1.77 -31.25
N PHE A 157 -6.47 0.50 -31.61
CA PHE A 157 -6.02 0.07 -32.94
C PHE A 157 -4.59 0.50 -33.33
N HIS A 158 -3.82 1.10 -32.41
CA HIS A 158 -2.43 1.52 -32.62
C HIS A 158 -2.23 2.44 -33.83
N THR A 159 -3.19 3.32 -34.13
CA THR A 159 -3.15 4.14 -35.37
C THR A 159 -2.37 5.45 -35.22
N ALA A 160 -2.25 5.98 -33.99
CA ALA A 160 -1.42 7.17 -33.68
C ALA A 160 -0.02 6.81 -33.12
N PRO A 161 1.02 6.68 -33.97
CA PRO A 161 2.38 6.35 -33.53
C PRO A 161 3.00 7.41 -32.60
N GLN A 162 2.60 8.67 -32.73
CA GLN A 162 3.13 9.80 -31.95
C GLN A 162 2.79 9.76 -30.45
N ILE A 163 1.85 8.90 -30.04
CA ILE A 163 1.47 8.67 -28.63
C ILE A 163 1.67 7.20 -28.22
N SER A 164 2.35 6.42 -29.05
CA SER A 164 2.55 4.98 -28.83
C SER A 164 4.00 4.67 -28.47
N ASP A 165 4.23 3.47 -27.92
CA ASP A 165 5.56 2.93 -27.65
C ASP A 165 6.48 3.90 -26.90
N ASP A 166 7.66 4.18 -27.46
CA ASP A 166 8.66 5.06 -26.85
C ASP A 166 8.21 6.52 -26.81
N TYR A 167 7.35 6.96 -27.74
CA TYR A 167 6.81 8.33 -27.72
C TYR A 167 5.85 8.54 -26.55
N ALA A 168 5.11 7.50 -26.14
CA ALA A 168 4.22 7.58 -24.97
C ALA A 168 4.99 7.98 -23.70
N LYS A 169 6.27 7.57 -23.57
CA LYS A 169 7.13 7.90 -22.41
C LYS A 169 7.41 9.40 -22.26
N GLY A 170 7.28 10.18 -23.33
CA GLY A 170 7.42 11.65 -23.26
C GLY A 170 6.20 12.34 -22.64
N TYR A 171 5.06 11.64 -22.59
CA TYR A 171 3.78 12.12 -22.07
C TYR A 171 3.37 11.43 -20.76
N ASP A 172 3.97 10.29 -20.42
CA ASP A 172 3.49 9.41 -19.35
C ASP A 172 3.65 9.97 -17.93
N ARG A 173 4.31 11.11 -17.75
CA ARG A 173 4.53 11.78 -16.46
C ARG A 173 5.03 10.84 -15.35
N LEU A 174 5.84 9.84 -15.69
CA LEU A 174 6.34 8.86 -14.71
C LEU A 174 7.01 9.57 -13.52
N THR A 175 6.37 9.43 -12.36
CA THR A 175 6.71 10.15 -11.14
C THR A 175 6.80 9.16 -9.99
N GLY A 176 7.87 9.23 -9.20
CA GLY A 176 8.01 8.30 -8.08
C GLY A 176 9.01 8.75 -7.02
N GLY A 177 8.84 8.24 -5.81
CA GLY A 177 9.61 8.68 -4.65
C GLY A 177 9.23 7.96 -3.36
N ILE A 178 9.80 8.43 -2.27
CA ILE A 178 9.51 7.90 -0.93
C ILE A 178 8.14 8.43 -0.50
N ASN A 179 7.34 7.59 0.14
CA ASN A 179 6.10 8.01 0.78
C ASN A 179 6.14 7.74 2.28
N ILE A 180 5.43 8.58 3.03
CA ILE A 180 4.99 8.30 4.39
C ILE A 180 3.53 7.84 4.28
N ASN A 181 3.18 6.81 5.03
CA ASN A 181 1.84 6.25 5.02
C ASN A 181 1.32 6.01 6.43
N GLU A 182 0.02 6.22 6.60
CA GLU A 182 -0.69 6.08 7.86
C GLU A 182 -1.98 5.32 7.60
N PHE A 183 -2.38 4.50 8.57
CA PHE A 183 -3.62 3.74 8.52
C PHE A 183 -4.30 3.76 9.88
N VAL A 184 -5.59 4.05 9.86
CA VAL A 184 -6.45 4.07 11.04
C VAL A 184 -7.73 3.30 10.72
N GLY A 185 -7.97 2.21 11.43
CA GLY A 185 -9.09 1.34 11.12
C GLY A 185 -9.43 0.34 12.21
N TYR A 186 -10.37 -0.53 11.91
CA TYR A 186 -10.72 -1.66 12.76
C TYR A 186 -10.08 -2.93 12.22
N PHE A 187 -9.46 -3.70 13.10
CA PHE A 187 -8.89 -5.00 12.82
C PHE A 187 -9.72 -6.07 13.51
N TYR A 188 -10.30 -6.98 12.74
CA TYR A 188 -11.12 -8.08 13.26
C TYR A 188 -10.44 -9.42 13.01
N MET A 189 -10.05 -10.08 14.10
CA MET A 189 -9.55 -11.44 14.09
C MET A 189 -10.43 -12.32 14.99
N GLY A 190 -11.26 -13.13 14.34
CA GLY A 190 -12.19 -14.05 14.98
C GLY A 190 -11.56 -15.38 15.37
N LYS A 191 -12.34 -16.24 16.04
CA LYS A 191 -11.93 -17.61 16.39
C LYS A 191 -11.87 -18.54 15.15
N SER A 192 -12.63 -18.21 14.11
CA SER A 192 -12.63 -18.96 12.84
C SER A 192 -11.49 -18.51 11.93
N ARG A 193 -10.90 -19.44 11.19
CA ARG A 193 -9.82 -19.13 10.22
C ARG A 193 -10.32 -18.44 8.94
N ILE A 194 -11.64 -18.39 8.72
CA ILE A 194 -12.24 -18.01 7.43
C ILE A 194 -12.64 -16.53 7.41
N LEU A 195 -13.16 -15.99 8.51
CA LEU A 195 -13.78 -14.67 8.53
C LEU A 195 -12.94 -13.70 9.38
N ASN A 196 -11.89 -13.14 8.78
CA ASN A 196 -10.99 -12.15 9.37
C ASN A 196 -10.81 -10.99 8.39
N PHE A 197 -11.01 -9.75 8.84
CA PHE A 197 -11.00 -8.58 7.97
C PHE A 197 -10.47 -7.34 8.69
N TYR A 198 -10.01 -6.37 7.93
CA TYR A 198 -9.69 -5.04 8.43
C TYR A 198 -10.30 -3.98 7.52
N GLY A 199 -10.64 -2.84 8.08
CA GLY A 199 -11.24 -1.74 7.33
C GLY A 199 -10.96 -0.41 7.98
N GLY A 200 -10.60 0.61 7.21
CA GLY A 200 -10.22 1.90 7.76
C GLY A 200 -9.80 2.92 6.73
N PHE A 201 -9.36 4.07 7.22
CA PHE A 201 -8.82 5.14 6.40
C PHE A 201 -7.31 5.00 6.25
N GLU A 202 -6.83 5.27 5.04
CA GLU A 202 -5.41 5.35 4.72
C GLU A 202 -5.05 6.73 4.19
N PHE A 203 -3.84 7.15 4.54
CA PHE A 203 -3.28 8.44 4.17
C PHE A 203 -1.89 8.19 3.61
N PHE A 204 -1.61 8.72 2.43
CA PHE A 204 -0.29 8.70 1.82
C PHE A 204 0.20 10.12 1.57
N GLN A 205 1.47 10.34 1.90
CA GLN A 205 2.21 11.57 1.64
C GLN A 205 3.47 11.19 0.86
N GLY A 206 3.39 11.28 -0.46
CA GLY A 206 4.45 10.97 -1.40
C GLY A 206 5.31 12.20 -1.70
N PHE A 207 6.61 12.10 -1.43
CA PHE A 207 7.61 13.07 -1.87
C PHE A 207 8.23 12.54 -3.15
N THR A 208 7.62 12.94 -4.28
CA THR A 208 7.89 12.33 -5.58
C THR A 208 8.61 13.31 -6.51
N LYS A 209 9.24 12.76 -7.54
CA LYS A 209 9.90 13.51 -8.61
C LYS A 209 9.74 12.79 -9.94
N SER A 210 9.79 13.56 -11.02
CA SER A 210 9.82 12.97 -12.36
C SER A 210 11.02 12.04 -12.50
N LYS A 211 10.78 10.88 -13.10
CA LYS A 211 11.79 9.88 -13.46
C LYS A 211 12.19 9.96 -14.93
N ARG A 212 11.57 10.87 -15.69
CA ARG A 212 11.86 11.09 -17.10
C ARG A 212 12.98 12.10 -17.27
N ASP A 213 13.91 11.80 -18.16
CA ASP A 213 14.99 12.73 -18.52
C ASP A 213 14.50 13.84 -19.45
N TYR A 214 13.39 13.62 -20.14
CA TYR A 214 12.79 14.59 -21.04
C TYR A 214 11.27 14.46 -21.04
N VAL A 215 10.59 15.59 -20.98
CA VAL A 215 9.13 15.71 -20.90
C VAL A 215 8.70 16.64 -22.02
N PHE A 216 7.80 16.16 -22.88
CA PHE A 216 7.57 16.78 -24.18
C PHE A 216 6.97 18.18 -24.08
N ASP A 217 5.84 18.34 -23.40
CA ASP A 217 5.18 19.65 -23.21
C ASP A 217 6.10 20.71 -22.57
N LEU A 218 6.99 20.31 -21.65
CA LEU A 218 7.93 21.21 -20.99
C LEU A 218 9.18 21.50 -21.85
N GLN A 219 9.42 20.69 -22.89
CA GLN A 219 10.63 20.70 -23.73
C GLN A 219 11.95 20.61 -22.95
N LYS A 220 11.89 20.09 -21.71
CA LYS A 220 13.02 19.99 -20.79
C LYS A 220 12.79 18.84 -19.80
N LYS A 221 13.82 18.55 -19.01
CA LYS A 221 13.70 17.66 -17.85
C LYS A 221 12.86 18.34 -16.76
N ASP A 222 11.85 17.64 -16.25
CA ASP A 222 11.16 18.06 -15.03
C ASP A 222 12.02 17.69 -13.80
N THR A 223 12.48 18.71 -13.08
CA THR A 223 13.30 18.56 -11.86
C THR A 223 12.57 18.98 -10.60
N GLU A 224 11.27 19.28 -10.69
CA GLU A 224 10.50 19.75 -9.56
C GLU A 224 10.20 18.61 -8.58
N ASN A 225 10.22 18.93 -7.29
CA ASN A 225 9.74 18.03 -6.25
C ASN A 225 8.24 18.22 -6.10
N LYS A 226 7.51 17.11 -6.04
CA LYS A 226 6.05 17.08 -5.95
C LYS A 226 5.63 16.48 -4.62
N LEU A 227 4.55 17.02 -4.07
CA LEU A 227 3.88 16.48 -2.89
C LEU A 227 2.57 15.83 -3.33
N ASP A 228 2.61 14.51 -3.47
CA ASP A 228 1.47 13.70 -3.89
C ASP A 228 0.73 13.16 -2.67
N LEU A 229 -0.54 13.49 -2.52
CA LEU A 229 -1.34 13.06 -1.39
C LEU A 229 -2.44 12.10 -1.86
N TYR A 230 -2.65 11.01 -1.13
CA TYR A 230 -3.82 10.15 -1.32
C TYR A 230 -4.54 9.92 -0.01
N PHE A 231 -5.86 10.08 -0.04
CA PHE A 231 -6.76 9.88 1.10
C PHE A 231 -7.79 8.84 0.71
N GLY A 232 -7.84 7.72 1.40
CA GLY A 232 -8.70 6.62 0.97
C GLY A 232 -9.33 5.83 2.08
N PHE A 233 -10.32 5.03 1.71
CA PHE A 233 -10.87 3.98 2.55
C PHE A 233 -10.43 2.63 2.01
N LYS A 234 -9.85 1.80 2.87
CA LYS A 234 -9.33 0.47 2.54
C LYS A 234 -10.08 -0.59 3.32
N VAL A 235 -10.42 -1.67 2.62
CA VAL A 235 -10.95 -2.90 3.20
C VAL A 235 -10.08 -4.05 2.75
N GLY A 236 -9.76 -4.96 3.67
CA GLY A 236 -8.99 -6.14 3.33
C GLY A 236 -9.45 -7.38 4.07
N TRP A 237 -9.25 -8.51 3.41
CA TRP A 237 -9.48 -9.84 3.94
C TRP A 237 -8.15 -10.44 4.40
N MET A 238 -8.19 -11.19 5.49
CA MET A 238 -7.02 -11.71 6.19
C MET A 238 -7.14 -13.21 6.40
N ILE A 239 -6.01 -13.90 6.29
CA ILE A 239 -5.93 -15.35 6.53
C ILE A 239 -4.89 -15.58 7.63
N PRO A 240 -5.27 -15.57 8.91
CA PRO A 240 -4.32 -15.73 10.01
C PRO A 240 -3.79 -17.16 10.08
N ILE A 241 -2.46 -17.28 10.01
CA ILE A 241 -1.72 -18.52 10.20
C ILE A 241 -1.07 -18.46 11.58
N PHE A 242 -1.60 -19.28 12.48
CA PHE A 242 -1.08 -19.40 13.84
C PHE A 242 0.09 -20.38 13.89
N ASN A 243 1.12 -20.06 14.67
CA ASN A 243 2.11 -21.06 15.03
C ASN A 243 1.41 -22.17 15.83
N ARG A 244 1.52 -23.41 15.37
CA ARG A 244 0.99 -24.58 16.07
C ARG A 244 1.52 -24.59 17.50
N ALA A 245 0.63 -24.55 18.49
CA ALA A 245 0.97 -25.09 19.80
C ALA A 245 1.25 -26.60 19.61
N PRO A 246 2.27 -27.18 20.25
CA PRO A 246 2.49 -28.62 20.18
C PRO A 246 1.23 -29.33 20.66
N ASP A 247 0.68 -30.21 19.82
CA ASP A 247 -0.48 -31.03 20.16
C ASP A 247 -0.17 -31.76 21.47
N LYS A 248 -0.98 -31.52 22.50
CA LYS A 248 -0.92 -32.30 23.73
C LYS A 248 -1.30 -33.73 23.36
N TYR A 249 -0.31 -34.61 23.24
CA TYR A 249 -0.54 -36.04 23.36
C TYR A 249 -1.09 -36.29 24.76
N TYR A 250 -2.39 -36.58 24.87
CA TYR A 250 -2.95 -37.17 26.08
C TYR A 250 -2.51 -38.64 26.09
N TYR A 251 -1.49 -38.96 26.88
CA TYR A 251 -1.28 -40.35 27.28
C TYR A 251 -2.30 -40.66 28.39
N TYR A 252 -3.16 -41.64 28.13
CA TYR A 252 -4.10 -42.23 29.09
C TYR A 252 -3.39 -43.31 29.91
#